data_AF-I5BQH1-F1
#
_entry.id   AF-I5BQH1-F1
#
_cell.length_a   1.000
_cell.length_b   1.000
_cell.length_c   1.000
_cell.angle_alpha   90.00
_cell.angle_beta   90.00
_cell.angle_gamma   90.00
#
_symmetry.space_group_name_H-M   'P 1'
#
loop_
_entity.id
_entity.type
_entity.pdbx_description
1 polymer ?
#
loop_
_entity_poly.entity_id
_entity_poly.type
_entity_poly.pdbx_seq_one_letter_code
_entity_poly.pdbx_strand_id
1 'polypeptide(L)'
;MGAGTSGRVAMLDAVELYPTFGWPEERSLFLLAGGSISVAEARESAEDDTDAGRAEIDAVNCGPQDVVVGLAASGSTPYTLAAIEAAKARGALTIGIANNPGSALLESADCAVLLETGAEVLAGSTRMAAGTSQKIAMNLFSTAVMMRLGKVYRGRMVDMKPSNRKLVRRAVEMLMQVADCDEASARRALEETEFHVKPAVLVLRGLSAGEAKAALDRNGDDLHRALAELG
;
A
#
# COMPACT_ATOMS: atom_id res chain seq x y z
N MET A 1 2.06 2.20 -10.27
CA MET A 1 2.85 2.99 -11.23
C MET A 1 1.94 3.75 -12.17
N GLY A 2 2.45 4.78 -12.85
CA GLY A 2 1.73 5.53 -13.88
C GLY A 2 2.43 6.84 -14.23
N ALA A 3 1.75 7.68 -15.01
CA ALA A 3 2.22 9.02 -15.33
C ALA A 3 1.32 10.11 -14.72
N GLY A 4 1.79 11.34 -14.69
CA GLY A 4 1.01 12.50 -14.26
C GLY A 4 0.31 12.31 -12.91
N THR A 5 -0.99 12.61 -12.85
CA THR A 5 -1.80 12.42 -11.63
C THR A 5 -1.90 10.97 -11.21
N SER A 6 -2.09 10.03 -12.16
CA SER A 6 -2.22 8.61 -11.86
C SER A 6 -0.97 8.03 -11.19
N GLY A 7 0.22 8.38 -11.69
CA GLY A 7 1.49 7.98 -11.08
C GLY A 7 1.67 8.57 -9.67
N ARG A 8 1.30 9.84 -9.46
CA ARG A 8 1.36 10.47 -8.13
C ARG A 8 0.37 9.86 -7.13
N VAL A 9 -0.82 9.45 -7.58
CA VAL A 9 -1.77 8.70 -6.74
C VAL A 9 -1.19 7.35 -6.31
N ALA A 10 -0.57 6.62 -7.24
CA ALA A 10 0.08 5.35 -6.91
C ALA A 10 1.24 5.55 -5.92
N MET A 11 2.06 6.60 -6.11
CA MET A 11 3.12 6.98 -5.17
C MET A 11 2.57 7.29 -3.79
N LEU A 12 1.51 8.11 -3.70
CA LEU A 12 0.91 8.52 -2.42
C LEU A 12 0.47 7.29 -1.60
N ASP A 13 -0.19 6.33 -2.23
CA ASP A 13 -0.61 5.11 -1.56
C ASP A 13 0.60 4.28 -1.10
N ALA A 14 1.63 4.11 -1.95
CA ALA A 14 2.83 3.34 -1.62
C ALA A 14 3.61 3.90 -0.43
N VAL A 15 3.84 5.23 -0.39
CA VAL A 15 4.62 5.87 0.69
C VAL A 15 3.88 5.88 2.03
N GLU A 16 2.55 5.71 2.03
CA GLU A 16 1.74 5.64 3.25
C GLU A 16 1.77 4.23 3.88
N LEU A 17 2.25 3.18 3.19
CA LEU A 17 2.23 1.81 3.71
C LEU A 17 3.18 1.60 4.90
N TYR A 18 4.39 2.15 4.85
CA TYR A 18 5.36 2.05 5.95
C TYR A 18 4.86 2.69 7.26
N PRO A 19 4.48 3.98 7.30
CA PRO A 19 4.03 4.60 8.55
C PRO A 19 2.71 4.00 9.08
N THR A 20 1.84 3.51 8.19
CA THR A 20 0.49 3.02 8.53
C THR A 20 0.49 1.57 8.99
N PHE A 21 1.20 0.70 8.27
CA PHE A 21 1.14 -0.75 8.44
C PHE A 21 2.50 -1.38 8.76
N GLY A 22 3.55 -0.57 8.93
CA GLY A 22 4.91 -1.07 9.12
C GLY A 22 5.39 -1.91 7.94
N TRP A 23 4.81 -1.72 6.76
CA TRP A 23 5.15 -2.47 5.56
C TRP A 23 6.56 -2.10 5.08
N PRO A 24 7.45 -3.06 4.78
CA PRO A 24 8.83 -2.75 4.39
C PRO A 24 8.88 -1.88 3.13
N GLU A 25 9.71 -0.83 3.15
CA GLU A 25 9.79 0.16 2.05
C GLU A 25 10.26 -0.50 0.75
N GLU A 26 11.14 -1.49 0.84
CA GLU A 26 11.62 -2.31 -0.27
C GLU A 26 10.52 -3.16 -0.92
N ARG A 27 9.36 -3.32 -0.25
CA ARG A 27 8.17 -4.01 -0.76
C ARG A 27 7.06 -3.07 -1.19
N SER A 28 7.28 -1.75 -1.18
CA SER A 28 6.33 -0.72 -1.61
C SER A 28 6.98 0.24 -2.60
N LEU A 29 7.28 -0.27 -3.79
CA LEU A 29 7.90 0.52 -4.85
C LEU A 29 6.84 1.32 -5.62
N PHE A 30 7.22 2.51 -6.08
CA PHE A 30 6.42 3.29 -7.02
C PHE A 30 7.28 3.69 -8.22
N LEU A 31 6.68 3.60 -9.41
CA LEU A 31 7.28 4.01 -10.67
C LEU A 31 6.43 5.14 -11.26
N LEU A 32 7.07 6.27 -11.54
CA LEU A 32 6.46 7.50 -12.02
C LEU A 32 7.19 7.93 -13.28
N ALA A 33 6.46 8.08 -14.38
CA ALA A 33 7.02 8.56 -15.64
C ALA A 33 7.79 9.89 -15.44
N GLY A 34 9.06 9.91 -15.85
CA GLY A 34 9.97 11.05 -15.67
C GLY A 34 10.67 11.13 -14.31
N GLY A 35 10.51 10.10 -13.46
CA GLY A 35 11.24 9.90 -12.22
C GLY A 35 10.86 10.86 -11.10
N SER A 36 11.77 11.01 -10.12
CA SER A 36 11.54 11.81 -8.90
C SER A 36 11.27 13.30 -9.17
N ILE A 37 11.78 13.86 -10.27
CA ILE A 37 11.51 15.25 -10.67
C ILE A 37 10.02 15.45 -10.98
N SER A 38 9.37 14.45 -11.58
CA SER A 38 7.95 14.48 -11.92
C SER A 38 7.03 14.53 -10.68
N VAL A 39 7.56 14.35 -9.47
CA VAL A 39 6.80 14.54 -8.24
C VAL A 39 6.37 16.00 -8.09
N ALA A 40 7.30 16.94 -8.33
CA ALA A 40 7.06 18.38 -8.18
C ALA A 40 6.65 19.05 -9.50
N GLU A 41 7.11 18.54 -10.63
CA GLU A 41 6.91 19.16 -11.95
C GLU A 41 6.12 18.24 -12.89
N ALA A 42 5.33 18.82 -13.80
CA ALA A 42 4.66 18.04 -14.84
C ALA A 42 5.60 17.86 -16.05
N ARG A 43 5.76 16.63 -16.52
CA ARG A 43 6.49 16.29 -17.74
C ARG A 43 5.64 15.41 -18.64
N GLU A 44 4.87 16.05 -19.52
CA GLU A 44 3.95 15.33 -20.41
C GLU A 44 4.68 14.41 -21.39
N SER A 45 5.88 14.78 -21.85
CA SER A 45 6.67 13.93 -22.76
C SER A 45 7.11 12.60 -22.15
N ALA A 46 7.07 12.46 -20.82
CA ALA A 46 7.42 11.21 -20.15
C ALA A 46 6.30 10.15 -20.26
N GLU A 47 5.06 10.57 -20.52
CA GLU A 47 3.92 9.65 -20.61
C GLU A 47 4.01 8.73 -21.85
N ASP A 48 4.68 9.22 -22.90
CA ASP A 48 4.86 8.54 -24.19
C ASP A 48 6.12 7.66 -24.25
N ASP A 49 6.95 7.67 -23.21
CA ASP A 49 8.23 6.95 -23.19
C ASP A 49 8.04 5.46 -22.81
N THR A 50 7.85 4.63 -23.83
CA THR A 50 7.69 3.17 -23.67
C THR A 50 8.96 2.48 -23.20
N ASP A 51 10.13 2.99 -23.61
CA ASP A 51 11.42 2.38 -23.26
C ASP A 51 11.74 2.60 -21.79
N ALA A 52 11.44 3.80 -21.27
CA ALA A 52 11.52 4.09 -19.83
C ALA A 52 10.63 3.15 -19.01
N GLY A 53 9.38 2.92 -19.45
CA GLY A 53 8.45 2.01 -18.76
C GLY A 53 9.00 0.58 -18.64
N ARG A 54 9.59 0.06 -19.72
CA ARG A 54 10.24 -1.27 -19.73
C ARG A 54 11.49 -1.28 -18.85
N ALA A 55 12.36 -0.28 -19.01
CA ALA A 55 13.62 -0.18 -18.29
C ALA A 55 13.42 -0.07 -16.77
N GLU A 56 12.36 0.60 -16.30
CA GLU A 56 12.08 0.69 -14.86
C GLU A 56 11.61 -0.63 -14.26
N ILE A 57 10.80 -1.41 -14.99
CA ILE A 57 10.41 -2.78 -14.59
C ILE A 57 11.65 -3.68 -14.49
N ASP A 58 12.58 -3.52 -15.41
CA ASP A 58 13.86 -4.23 -15.40
C ASP A 58 14.71 -3.80 -14.19
N ALA A 59 14.81 -2.50 -13.92
CA ALA A 59 15.63 -1.92 -12.86
C ALA A 59 15.18 -2.35 -11.45
N VAL A 60 13.88 -2.55 -11.24
CA VAL A 60 13.35 -3.07 -9.96
C VAL A 60 13.43 -4.59 -9.84
N ASN A 61 14.03 -5.28 -10.81
CA ASN A 61 14.13 -6.74 -10.88
C ASN A 61 12.77 -7.44 -10.73
N CYS A 62 11.73 -6.87 -11.35
CA CYS A 62 10.37 -7.42 -11.27
C CYS A 62 10.33 -8.88 -11.79
N GLY A 63 9.60 -9.74 -11.06
CA GLY A 63 9.43 -11.14 -11.38
C GLY A 63 8.16 -11.78 -10.81
N PRO A 64 8.07 -13.12 -10.80
CA PRO A 64 6.82 -13.85 -10.51
C PRO A 64 6.26 -13.73 -9.08
N GLN A 65 7.03 -13.15 -8.15
CA GLN A 65 6.58 -12.91 -6.77
C GLN A 65 6.07 -11.48 -6.57
N ASP A 66 6.07 -10.67 -7.62
CA ASP A 66 5.66 -9.27 -7.59
C ASP A 66 4.26 -9.07 -8.17
N VAL A 67 3.65 -7.97 -7.75
CA VAL A 67 2.40 -7.46 -8.32
C VAL A 67 2.65 -6.06 -8.86
N VAL A 68 2.35 -5.83 -10.13
CA VAL A 68 2.48 -4.52 -10.77
C VAL A 68 1.10 -3.93 -11.01
N VAL A 69 0.83 -2.79 -10.37
CA VAL A 69 -0.44 -2.06 -10.48
C VAL A 69 -0.23 -0.82 -11.34
N GLY A 70 -0.76 -0.81 -12.56
CA GLY A 70 -0.68 0.28 -13.53
C GLY A 70 -1.94 1.15 -13.49
N LEU A 71 -1.76 2.46 -13.35
CA LEU A 71 -2.86 3.44 -13.35
C LEU A 71 -2.71 4.37 -14.55
N ALA A 72 -3.76 4.45 -15.37
CA ALA A 72 -3.89 5.45 -16.43
C ALA A 72 -5.36 5.79 -16.62
N ALA A 73 -5.77 7.04 -16.39
CA ALA A 73 -7.17 7.44 -16.55
C ALA A 73 -7.69 7.19 -17.98
N SER A 74 -6.88 7.54 -18.99
CA SER A 74 -7.17 7.25 -20.39
C SER A 74 -7.21 5.75 -20.70
N GLY A 75 -6.47 4.96 -19.92
CA GLY A 75 -6.18 3.55 -20.16
C GLY A 75 -5.27 3.30 -21.38
N SER A 76 -4.67 4.35 -21.94
CA SER A 76 -3.88 4.30 -23.17
C SER A 76 -2.47 4.92 -23.03
N THR A 77 -2.05 5.29 -21.82
CA THR A 77 -0.72 5.91 -21.57
C THR A 77 0.42 4.95 -21.93
N PRO A 78 1.24 5.25 -22.97
CA PRO A 78 2.23 4.30 -23.50
C PRO A 78 3.25 3.79 -22.48
N TYR A 79 3.80 4.68 -21.64
CA TYR A 79 4.72 4.30 -20.55
C TYR A 79 4.11 3.23 -19.62
N THR A 80 2.83 3.40 -19.25
CA THR A 80 2.15 2.49 -18.31
C THR A 80 1.85 1.15 -18.96
N LEU A 81 1.43 1.16 -20.24
CA LEU A 81 1.17 -0.05 -21.01
C LEU A 81 2.44 -0.88 -21.19
N ALA A 82 3.52 -0.24 -21.65
CA ALA A 82 4.79 -0.92 -21.91
C ALA A 82 5.36 -1.58 -20.63
N ALA A 83 5.18 -0.93 -19.48
CA ALA A 83 5.58 -1.50 -18.20
C ALA A 83 4.71 -2.69 -17.76
N ILE A 84 3.39 -2.61 -17.93
CA ILE A 84 2.48 -3.73 -17.61
C ILE A 84 2.79 -4.94 -18.49
N GLU A 85 3.01 -4.73 -19.79
CA GLU A 85 3.43 -5.79 -20.71
C GLU A 85 4.77 -6.42 -20.30
N ALA A 86 5.76 -5.60 -19.93
CA ALA A 86 7.06 -6.07 -19.48
C ALA A 86 6.97 -6.87 -18.18
N ALA A 87 6.18 -6.40 -17.21
CA ALA A 87 5.94 -7.08 -15.95
C ALA A 87 5.27 -8.45 -16.16
N LYS A 88 4.25 -8.48 -17.03
CA LYS A 88 3.54 -9.71 -17.40
C LYS A 88 4.47 -10.71 -18.10
N ALA A 89 5.32 -10.25 -19.02
CA ALA A 89 6.31 -11.09 -19.70
C ALA A 89 7.33 -11.71 -18.72
N ARG A 90 7.57 -11.05 -17.57
CA ARG A 90 8.42 -11.54 -16.47
C ARG A 90 7.67 -12.43 -15.47
N GLY A 91 6.37 -12.67 -15.69
CA GLY A 91 5.53 -13.53 -14.87
C GLY A 91 4.95 -12.87 -13.62
N ALA A 92 5.10 -11.56 -13.46
CA ALA A 92 4.46 -10.82 -12.37
C ALA A 92 2.94 -10.76 -12.59
N LEU A 93 2.17 -10.74 -11.50
CA LEU A 93 0.73 -10.49 -11.58
C LEU A 93 0.50 -9.02 -11.94
N THR A 94 -0.30 -8.75 -12.98
CA THR A 94 -0.56 -7.38 -13.42
C THR A 94 -1.99 -6.93 -13.14
N ILE A 95 -2.13 -5.72 -12.63
CA ILE A 95 -3.43 -5.06 -12.37
C ILE A 95 -3.46 -3.75 -13.16
N GLY A 96 -4.46 -3.59 -14.02
CA GLY A 96 -4.69 -2.37 -14.80
C GLY A 96 -5.89 -1.62 -14.26
N ILE A 97 -5.69 -0.37 -13.84
CA ILE A 97 -6.76 0.53 -13.37
C ILE A 97 -6.92 1.68 -14.37
N ALA A 98 -8.09 1.77 -14.98
CA ALA A 98 -8.43 2.81 -15.95
C ALA A 98 -9.87 3.31 -15.79
N ASN A 99 -10.17 4.45 -16.39
CA ASN A 99 -11.50 5.07 -16.29
C ASN A 99 -12.32 4.94 -17.58
N ASN A 100 -11.69 4.51 -18.68
CA ASN A 100 -12.35 4.28 -19.95
C ASN A 100 -12.55 2.76 -20.21
N PRO A 101 -13.78 2.32 -20.54
CA PRO A 101 -14.04 0.93 -20.91
C PRO A 101 -13.33 0.55 -22.21
N GLY A 102 -12.93 -0.71 -22.34
CA GLY A 102 -12.26 -1.23 -23.54
C GLY A 102 -10.90 -0.59 -23.82
N SER A 103 -10.24 -0.04 -22.79
CA SER A 103 -8.92 0.56 -22.95
C SER A 103 -7.81 -0.49 -22.94
N ALA A 104 -6.72 -0.21 -23.66
CA ALA A 104 -5.59 -1.13 -23.83
C ALA A 104 -5.02 -1.62 -22.49
N LEU A 105 -5.02 -0.78 -21.45
CA LEU A 105 -4.52 -1.14 -20.13
C LEU A 105 -5.39 -2.23 -19.47
N LEU A 106 -6.71 -2.13 -19.63
CA LEU A 106 -7.64 -3.14 -19.09
C LEU A 106 -7.53 -4.46 -19.84
N GLU A 107 -7.26 -4.42 -21.14
CA GLU A 107 -7.10 -5.63 -21.96
C GLU A 107 -5.74 -6.32 -21.72
N SER A 108 -4.70 -5.56 -21.44
CA SER A 108 -3.33 -6.08 -21.31
C SER A 108 -3.06 -6.72 -19.94
N ALA A 109 -3.67 -6.17 -18.87
CA ALA A 109 -3.47 -6.64 -17.50
C ALA A 109 -4.20 -7.97 -17.20
N ASP A 110 -3.71 -8.73 -16.22
CA ASP A 110 -4.37 -9.97 -15.77
C ASP A 110 -5.66 -9.67 -14.99
N CYS A 111 -5.63 -8.59 -14.21
CA CYS A 111 -6.78 -8.08 -13.47
C CYS A 111 -7.14 -6.68 -13.97
N ALA A 112 -8.31 -6.54 -14.59
CA ALA A 112 -8.83 -5.26 -15.06
C ALA A 112 -9.74 -4.62 -14.01
N VAL A 113 -9.50 -3.35 -13.68
CA VAL A 113 -10.36 -2.54 -12.79
C VAL A 113 -10.81 -1.30 -13.53
N LEU A 114 -12.05 -1.33 -14.03
CA LEU A 114 -12.70 -0.17 -14.64
C LEU A 114 -13.33 0.71 -13.54
N LEU A 115 -12.90 1.97 -13.49
CA LEU A 115 -13.47 3.02 -12.65
C LEU A 115 -14.25 3.99 -13.54
N GLU A 116 -15.44 3.60 -13.98
CA GLU A 116 -16.24 4.38 -14.94
C GLU A 116 -16.80 5.66 -14.28
N THR A 117 -16.04 6.75 -14.34
CA THR A 117 -16.40 8.05 -13.75
C THR A 117 -17.20 8.95 -14.69
N GLY A 118 -17.35 8.56 -15.96
CA GLY A 118 -17.97 9.38 -17.00
C GLY A 118 -17.11 10.58 -17.41
N ALA A 119 -17.75 11.54 -18.10
CA ALA A 119 -17.10 12.75 -18.55
C ALA A 119 -16.73 13.68 -17.39
N GLU A 120 -15.54 14.27 -17.46
CA GLU A 120 -15.08 15.25 -16.48
C GLU A 120 -15.83 16.58 -16.62
N VAL A 121 -16.06 17.26 -15.48
CA VAL A 121 -16.69 18.59 -15.45
C VAL A 121 -15.88 19.60 -16.27
N LEU A 122 -14.55 19.52 -16.19
CA LEU A 122 -13.64 20.21 -17.10
C LEU A 122 -13.13 19.18 -18.12
N ALA A 123 -13.55 19.32 -19.38
CA ALA A 123 -13.20 18.39 -20.45
C ALA A 123 -11.67 18.12 -20.49
N GLY A 124 -11.30 16.84 -20.42
CA GLY A 124 -9.91 16.38 -20.44
C GLY A 124 -9.17 16.46 -19.09
N SER A 125 -9.72 17.12 -18.07
CA SER A 125 -9.05 17.27 -16.76
C SER A 125 -9.28 16.05 -15.85
N THR A 126 -8.71 14.91 -16.23
CA THR A 126 -8.81 13.62 -15.51
C THR A 126 -8.20 13.61 -14.11
N ARG A 127 -7.48 14.68 -13.71
CA ARG A 127 -7.07 14.87 -12.31
C ARG A 127 -8.24 15.03 -11.33
N MET A 128 -9.46 15.18 -11.83
CA MET A 128 -10.69 15.40 -11.06
C MET A 128 -11.36 14.08 -10.66
N ALA A 129 -12.46 13.68 -11.33
CA ALA A 129 -13.21 12.49 -10.95
C ALA A 129 -12.38 11.22 -11.11
N ALA A 130 -11.67 11.08 -12.23
CA ALA A 130 -10.82 9.92 -12.49
C ALA A 130 -9.69 9.79 -11.45
N GLY A 131 -8.92 10.85 -11.21
CA GLY A 131 -7.87 10.87 -10.18
C GLY A 131 -8.40 10.58 -8.77
N THR A 132 -9.57 11.13 -8.42
CA THR A 132 -10.23 10.85 -7.13
C THR A 132 -10.63 9.38 -6.99
N SER A 133 -11.23 8.81 -8.04
CA SER A 133 -11.64 7.41 -8.06
C SER A 133 -10.43 6.47 -7.92
N GLN A 134 -9.33 6.78 -8.60
CA GLN A 134 -8.07 6.02 -8.53
C GLN A 134 -7.48 6.06 -7.11
N LYS A 135 -7.51 7.22 -6.45
CA LYS A 135 -7.07 7.35 -5.04
C LYS A 135 -7.90 6.47 -4.13
N ILE A 136 -9.22 6.51 -4.28
CA ILE A 136 -10.14 5.68 -3.48
C ILE A 136 -9.84 4.19 -3.73
N ALA A 137 -9.71 3.78 -5.00
CA ALA A 137 -9.43 2.40 -5.36
C ALA A 137 -8.09 1.92 -4.77
N MET A 138 -7.04 2.72 -4.87
CA MET A 138 -5.71 2.37 -4.33
C MET A 138 -5.76 2.22 -2.80
N ASN A 139 -6.37 3.16 -2.09
CA ASN A 139 -6.48 3.06 -0.63
C ASN A 139 -7.31 1.86 -0.18
N LEU A 140 -8.38 1.53 -0.90
CA LEU A 140 -9.18 0.34 -0.61
C LEU A 140 -8.38 -0.93 -0.89
N PHE A 141 -7.67 -0.99 -2.01
CA PHE A 141 -6.84 -2.12 -2.39
C PHE A 141 -5.74 -2.38 -1.36
N SER A 142 -4.91 -1.37 -1.08
CA SER A 142 -3.78 -1.52 -0.17
C SER A 142 -4.24 -1.80 1.26
N THR A 143 -5.27 -1.10 1.76
CA THR A 143 -5.84 -1.38 3.08
C THR A 143 -6.41 -2.80 3.16
N ALA A 144 -7.12 -3.28 2.14
CA ALA A 144 -7.67 -4.63 2.13
C ALA A 144 -6.56 -5.70 2.14
N VAL A 145 -5.48 -5.49 1.38
CA VAL A 145 -4.29 -6.37 1.41
C VAL A 145 -3.68 -6.37 2.81
N MET A 146 -3.46 -5.21 3.42
CA MET A 146 -2.84 -5.11 4.75
C MET A 146 -3.71 -5.71 5.85
N MET A 147 -5.04 -5.60 5.74
CA MET A 147 -5.97 -6.31 6.62
C MET A 147 -5.84 -7.83 6.48
N ARG A 148 -5.72 -8.36 5.26
CA ARG A 148 -5.52 -9.80 5.01
C ARG A 148 -4.16 -10.31 5.48
N LEU A 149 -3.16 -9.44 5.57
CA LEU A 149 -1.82 -9.72 6.08
C LEU A 149 -1.68 -9.50 7.58
N GLY A 150 -2.77 -9.36 8.34
CA GLY A 150 -2.73 -9.25 9.80
C GLY A 150 -2.21 -7.91 10.33
N LYS A 151 -2.08 -6.89 9.49
CA LYS A 151 -1.57 -5.54 9.88
C LYS A 151 -2.62 -4.70 10.63
N VAL A 152 -3.86 -5.19 10.69
CA VAL A 152 -5.00 -4.54 11.33
C VAL A 152 -5.68 -5.52 12.28
N TYR A 153 -6.05 -5.05 13.47
CA TYR A 153 -6.80 -5.82 14.47
C TYR A 153 -8.01 -5.02 14.93
N ARG A 154 -9.23 -5.57 14.79
CA ARG A 154 -10.50 -4.91 15.17
C ARG A 154 -10.62 -3.44 14.73
N GLY A 155 -10.20 -3.15 13.49
CA GLY A 155 -10.24 -1.79 12.94
C GLY A 155 -9.14 -0.84 13.45
N ARG A 156 -8.07 -1.38 14.06
CA ARG A 156 -6.92 -0.62 14.56
C ARG A 156 -5.63 -1.01 13.83
N MET A 157 -4.79 -0.03 13.51
CA MET A 157 -3.51 -0.18 12.83
C MET A 157 -2.42 -0.65 13.80
N VAL A 158 -2.45 -1.93 14.17
CA VAL A 158 -1.57 -2.49 15.20
C VAL A 158 -0.10 -2.63 14.78
N ASP A 159 0.23 -2.34 13.51
CA ASP A 159 1.61 -2.25 13.02
C ASP A 159 2.06 -0.83 12.63
N MET A 160 1.28 0.19 13.02
CA MET A 160 1.66 1.59 12.82
C MET A 160 3.03 1.89 13.44
N LYS A 161 3.90 2.63 12.75
CA LYS A 161 5.21 3.05 13.25
C LYS A 161 5.11 4.38 14.02
N PRO A 162 5.30 4.41 15.35
CA PRO A 162 5.14 5.62 16.13
C PRO A 162 6.38 6.53 16.06
N SER A 163 6.51 7.29 14.97
CA SER A 163 7.67 8.17 14.70
C SER A 163 7.64 9.54 15.40
N ASN A 164 6.56 9.88 16.09
CA ASN A 164 6.41 11.18 16.76
C ASN A 164 5.48 11.08 17.98
N ARG A 165 5.48 12.13 18.81
CA ARG A 165 4.68 12.21 20.05
C ARG A 165 3.18 11.92 19.85
N LYS A 166 2.60 12.35 18.73
CA LYS A 166 1.19 12.09 18.39
C LYS A 166 0.96 10.61 18.14
N LEU A 167 1.85 9.95 17.39
CA LEU A 167 1.72 8.52 17.09
C LEU A 167 2.03 7.64 18.31
N VAL A 168 2.97 8.04 19.17
CA VAL A 168 3.19 7.36 20.47
C VAL A 168 1.92 7.43 21.32
N ARG A 169 1.29 8.61 21.45
CA ARG A 169 0.01 8.76 22.16
C ARG A 169 -1.08 7.87 21.53
N ARG A 170 -1.15 7.82 20.20
CA ARG A 170 -2.09 6.96 19.49
C ARG A 170 -1.86 5.46 19.77
N ALA A 171 -0.61 5.02 19.88
CA ALA A 171 -0.28 3.64 20.23
C ALA A 171 -0.75 3.29 21.65
N VAL A 172 -0.55 4.19 22.62
CA VAL A 172 -1.05 4.03 24.00
C VAL A 172 -2.58 3.94 24.02
N GLU A 173 -3.28 4.90 23.40
CA GLU A 173 -4.75 4.91 23.33
C GLU A 173 -5.30 3.66 22.63
N MET A 174 -4.62 3.18 21.59
CA MET A 174 -4.99 1.96 20.88
C MET A 174 -4.82 0.73 21.76
N LEU A 175 -3.71 0.62 22.48
CA LEU A 175 -3.43 -0.54 23.34
C LEU A 175 -4.42 -0.61 24.51
N MET A 176 -4.74 0.53 25.13
CA MET A 176 -5.76 0.61 26.18
C MET A 176 -7.10 0.04 25.70
N GLN A 177 -7.52 0.35 24.47
CA GLN A 177 -8.78 -0.13 23.90
C GLN A 177 -8.72 -1.60 23.47
N VAL A 178 -7.58 -2.06 22.95
CA VAL A 178 -7.42 -3.42 22.43
C VAL A 178 -7.28 -4.43 23.57
N ALA A 179 -6.55 -4.08 24.61
CA ALA A 179 -6.25 -4.94 25.75
C ALA A 179 -7.15 -4.69 26.98
N ASP A 180 -7.99 -3.66 26.94
CA ASP A 180 -8.85 -3.23 28.07
C ASP A 180 -8.02 -2.97 29.34
N CYS A 181 -7.04 -2.07 29.23
CA CYS A 181 -6.10 -1.75 30.31
C CYS A 181 -5.97 -0.25 30.57
N ASP A 182 -5.37 0.09 31.72
CA ASP A 182 -5.05 1.48 32.07
C ASP A 182 -3.82 2.01 31.31
N GLU A 183 -3.66 3.33 31.29
CA GLU A 183 -2.57 4.00 30.57
C GLU A 183 -1.17 3.58 31.07
N ALA A 184 -0.99 3.39 32.37
CA ALA A 184 0.32 3.04 32.94
C ALA A 184 0.73 1.62 32.53
N SER A 185 -0.22 0.69 32.52
CA SER A 185 0.00 -0.67 32.00
C SER A 185 0.29 -0.66 30.49
N ALA A 186 -0.46 0.11 29.70
CA ALA A 186 -0.22 0.25 28.27
C ALA A 186 1.17 0.82 27.96
N ARG A 187 1.60 1.88 28.66
CA ARG A 187 2.92 2.49 28.47
C ARG A 187 4.06 1.52 28.76
N ARG A 188 3.99 0.81 29.89
CA ARG A 188 5.01 -0.18 30.26
C ARG A 188 5.12 -1.29 29.21
N ALA A 189 3.99 -1.84 28.77
CA ALA A 189 4.00 -2.90 27.76
C ALA A 189 4.54 -2.42 26.41
N LEU A 190 4.23 -1.17 26.01
CA LEU A 190 4.82 -0.58 24.80
C LEU A 190 6.32 -0.35 24.95
N GLU A 191 6.80 0.14 26.09
CA GLU A 191 8.23 0.33 26.34
C GLU A 191 9.00 -1.00 26.31
N GLU A 192 8.45 -2.06 26.92
CA GLU A 192 9.03 -3.41 26.91
C GLU A 192 9.13 -4.01 25.49
N THR A 193 8.27 -3.56 24.58
CA THR A 193 8.16 -4.08 23.22
C THR A 193 8.59 -3.09 22.15
N GLU A 194 9.41 -2.10 22.52
CA GLU A 194 9.95 -1.10 21.58
C GLU A 194 8.86 -0.39 20.76
N PHE A 195 7.73 -0.13 21.41
CA PHE A 195 6.52 0.49 20.86
C PHE A 195 5.80 -0.31 19.76
N HIS A 196 6.03 -1.62 19.68
CA HIS A 196 5.26 -2.51 18.82
C HIS A 196 3.94 -2.92 19.49
N VAL A 197 2.80 -2.53 18.90
CA VAL A 197 1.49 -2.73 19.54
C VAL A 197 1.10 -4.20 19.64
N LYS A 198 1.32 -5.01 18.60
CA LYS A 198 0.96 -6.46 18.63
C LYS A 198 1.62 -7.21 19.79
N PRO A 199 2.96 -7.21 19.97
CA PRO A 199 3.56 -7.89 21.10
C PRO A 199 3.15 -7.25 22.43
N ALA A 200 2.93 -5.94 22.51
CA ALA A 200 2.44 -5.29 23.73
C ALA A 200 1.06 -5.84 24.18
N VAL A 201 0.17 -6.16 23.24
CA VAL A 201 -1.12 -6.81 23.54
C VAL A 201 -0.90 -8.17 24.20
N LEU A 202 0.07 -8.95 23.71
CA LEU A 202 0.38 -10.28 24.26
C LEU A 202 1.10 -10.19 25.61
N VAL A 203 1.96 -9.17 25.81
CA VAL A 203 2.58 -8.89 27.12
C VAL A 203 1.51 -8.59 28.18
N LEU A 204 0.48 -7.81 27.82
CA LEU A 204 -0.67 -7.57 28.71
C LEU A 204 -1.52 -8.82 28.97
N ARG A 205 -1.32 -9.90 28.22
CA ARG A 205 -1.92 -11.24 28.48
C ARG A 205 -1.01 -12.14 29.33
N GLY A 206 0.12 -11.62 29.81
CA GLY A 206 1.01 -12.31 30.74
C GLY A 206 2.24 -12.97 30.11
N LEU A 207 2.48 -12.74 28.81
CA LEU A 207 3.71 -13.20 28.15
C LEU A 207 4.86 -12.22 28.41
N SER A 208 6.09 -12.72 28.42
CA SER A 208 7.26 -11.85 28.24
C SER A 208 7.32 -11.31 26.80
N ALA A 209 8.03 -10.20 26.58
CA ALA A 209 8.25 -9.68 25.22
C ALA A 209 8.85 -10.72 24.24
N GLY A 210 9.73 -11.59 24.73
CA GLY A 210 10.31 -12.68 23.93
C GLY A 210 9.28 -13.74 23.52
N GLU A 211 8.42 -14.17 24.45
CA GLU A 211 7.33 -15.11 24.18
C GLU A 211 6.28 -14.49 23.25
N ALA A 212 5.94 -13.22 23.44
CA ALA A 212 5.02 -12.47 22.60
C ALA A 212 5.50 -12.42 21.14
N LYS A 213 6.78 -12.10 20.92
CA LYS A 213 7.39 -12.12 19.58
C LYS A 213 7.35 -13.52 18.97
N ALA A 214 7.76 -14.53 19.73
CA ALA A 214 7.77 -15.90 19.24
C ALA A 214 6.35 -16.41 18.90
N ALA A 215 5.33 -16.00 19.64
CA ALA A 215 3.93 -16.30 19.33
C ALA A 215 3.49 -15.65 18.01
N LEU A 216 3.81 -14.38 17.77
CA LEU A 216 3.50 -13.71 16.51
C LEU A 216 4.21 -14.37 15.33
N ASP A 217 5.51 -14.68 15.45
CA ASP A 217 6.31 -15.28 14.39
C ASP A 217 5.73 -16.62 13.92
N ARG A 218 5.33 -17.49 14.86
CA ARG A 218 4.69 -18.79 14.54
C ARG A 218 3.30 -18.65 13.91
N ASN A 219 2.63 -17.53 14.15
CA ASN A 219 1.28 -17.25 13.65
C ASN A 219 1.26 -16.38 12.39
N GLY A 220 2.41 -16.18 11.74
CA GLY A 220 2.52 -15.36 10.54
C GLY A 220 2.27 -13.87 10.79
N ASP A 221 2.68 -13.39 11.97
CA ASP A 221 2.49 -12.01 12.43
C ASP A 221 1.00 -11.57 12.47
N ASP A 222 0.09 -12.52 12.74
CA ASP A 222 -1.34 -12.25 12.91
C ASP A 222 -1.75 -12.28 14.39
N LEU A 223 -2.14 -11.12 14.92
CA LEU A 223 -2.56 -10.97 16.32
C LEU A 223 -3.85 -11.75 16.63
N HIS A 224 -4.78 -11.92 15.68
CA HIS A 224 -5.97 -12.73 15.91
C HIS A 224 -5.63 -14.18 16.19
N ARG A 225 -4.68 -14.73 15.41
CA ARG A 225 -4.23 -16.13 15.56
C ARG A 225 -3.39 -16.31 16.83
N ALA A 226 -2.46 -15.40 17.07
CA ALA A 226 -1.62 -15.44 18.28
C ALA A 226 -2.44 -15.36 19.57
N LEU A 227 -3.51 -14.56 19.60
CA LEU A 227 -4.42 -14.52 20.76
C LEU A 227 -5.24 -15.80 20.89
N ALA A 228 -5.72 -16.38 19.79
CA ALA A 228 -6.52 -17.61 19.82
C ALA A 228 -5.73 -18.83 20.34
N GLU A 229 -4.40 -18.83 20.19
CA GLU A 229 -3.53 -19.87 20.77
C GLU A 229 -3.42 -19.79 22.30
N LEU A 230 -3.67 -18.62 22.90
CA LEU A 230 -3.55 -18.40 24.35
C LEU A 230 -4.82 -18.79 25.13
N GLY A 231 -5.93 -19.10 24.44
CA GLY A 231 -7.24 -19.39 25.02
C GLY A 231 -8.19 -18.19 25.02
#